data_AF-A0A522VMA2-F1
#
_entry.id   AF-A0A522VMA2-F1
#
_cell.length_a   1.000
_cell.length_b   1.000
_cell.length_c   1.000
_cell.angle_alpha   90.00
_cell.angle_beta   90.00
_cell.angle_gamma   90.00
#
_symmetry.space_group_name_H-M   'P 1'
#
loop_
_entity.id
_entity.type
_entity.pdbx_description
1 polymer ?
#
loop_
_entity_poly.entity_id
_entity_poly.type
_entity_poly.pdbx_seq_one_letter_code
_entity_poly.pdbx_strand_id
1 'polypeptide(L)' 'MIRLSGIERVFRVGEEEVHALRGVNLEIARGEYLSLMGPSGS' A
#
# COMPACT_ATOMS: atom_id res chain seq x y z
N MET A 1 -1.21 4.48 17.31
CA MET A 1 -1.79 3.29 16.68
C MET A 1 -2.34 3.74 15.34
N ILE A 2 -1.83 3.17 14.25
CA ILE A 2 -2.28 3.39 12.88
C ILE A 2 -2.77 2.04 12.36
N ARG A 3 -3.90 2.01 11.65
CA ARG A 3 -4.45 0.79 11.06
C ARG A 3 -5.00 1.08 9.67
N LEU A 4 -4.58 0.26 8.71
CA LEU A 4 -5.05 0.19 7.34
C LEU A 4 -5.71 -1.17 7.13
N SER A 5 -6.84 -1.21 6.45
CA SER A 5 -7.58 -2.45 6.22
C SER A 5 -8.15 -2.48 4.81
N GLY A 6 -7.78 -3.49 4.03
CA GLY A 6 -8.23 -3.70 2.66
C GLY A 6 -7.91 -2.54 1.71
N ILE A 7 -6.77 -1.86 1.90
CA ILE A 7 -6.44 -0.69 1.08
C ILE A 7 -6.10 -1.14 -0.34
N GLU A 8 -6.84 -0.59 -1.30
CA GLU A 8 -6.65 -0.80 -2.73
C GLU A 8 -6.36 0.52 -3.41
N ARG A 9 -5.50 0.46 -4.43
CA ARG A 9 -5.22 1.60 -5.29
C ARG A 9 -4.96 1.09 -6.70
N VAL A 10 -5.78 1.58 -7.62
CA VAL A 10 -5.64 1.33 -9.05
C VAL A 10 -5.41 2.66 -9.75
N PHE A 11 -4.42 2.69 -10.62
CA PHE A 11 -4.13 3.80 -11.50
C PHE A 11 -4.44 3.37 -12.93
N ARG A 12 -5.06 4.26 -13.70
CA ARG A 12 -5.26 4.02 -15.13
C ARG A 12 -4.12 4.66 -15.90
N VAL A 13 -3.40 3.86 -16.68
CA VAL A 13 -2.26 4.28 -17.49
C VAL A 13 -2.60 3.96 -18.94
N GLY A 14 -3.01 4.98 -19.70
CA GLY A 14 -3.58 4.78 -21.02
C GLY A 14 -4.86 3.94 -20.96
N GLU A 15 -4.85 2.79 -21.62
CA GLU A 15 -5.94 1.81 -21.62
C GLU A 15 -5.75 0.71 -20.56
N GLU A 16 -4.61 0.67 -19.88
CA GLU A 16 -4.30 -0.36 -18.88
C GLU A 16 -4.62 0.10 -17.45
N GLU A 17 -4.93 -0.87 -16.58
CA GLU A 17 -5.12 -0.67 -15.15
C GLU A 17 -3.92 -1.24 -14.36
N VAL A 18 -3.25 -0.38 -13.62
CA VAL A 18 -2.12 -0.72 -12.75
C VAL A 18 -2.58 -0.71 -11.29
N HIS A 19 -2.60 -1.89 -10.66
CA HIS A 19 -2.91 -2.02 -9.24
C HIS A 19 -1.67 -1.74 -8.40
N ALA A 20 -1.54 -0.51 -7.89
CA ALA A 20 -0.46 -0.13 -6.99
C ALA A 20 -0.64 -0.70 -5.57
N LEU A 21 -1.86 -0.95 -5.11
CA LEU A 21 -2.13 -1.65 -3.85
C LEU A 21 -3.24 -2.67 -4.07
N ARG A 22 -3.03 -3.90 -3.58
CA ARG A 22 -3.97 -5.03 -3.72
C ARG A 22 -4.45 -5.50 -2.35
N GLY A 23 -5.41 -4.80 -1.76
CA GLY A 23 -6.07 -5.22 -0.52
C GLY A 23 -5.13 -5.24 0.70
N VAL A 24 -4.29 -4.22 0.86
CA VAL A 24 -3.25 -4.19 1.88
C VAL A 24 -3.84 -3.94 3.28
N ASN A 25 -3.41 -4.76 4.24
CA ASN A 25 -3.68 -4.60 5.66
C ASN A 25 -2.38 -4.25 6.38
N LEU A 26 -2.39 -3.19 7.21
CA LEU A 26 -1.21 -2.77 7.98
C LEU A 26 -1.64 -2.28 9.35
N GLU A 27 -0.92 -2.67 10.39
CA GLU A 27 -1.10 -2.15 11.74
C GLU A 27 0.25 -1.68 12.28
N ILE A 28 0.27 -0.49 12.88
CA ILE A 28 1.46 0.10 13.51
C ILE A 28 1.08 0.50 14.92
N ALA A 29 1.74 -0.10 15.90
CA ALA A 29 1.51 0.16 17.31
C ALA A 29 1.99 1.57 17.70
N ARG A 30 1.61 2.05 18.89
CA ARG A 30 2.08 3.34 19.40
C ARG A 30 3.57 3.24 19.76
N GLY A 31 4.38 4.16 19.26
CA GLY A 31 5.83 4.18 19.51
C GLY A 31 6.64 3.26 18.59
N GLU A 32 5.98 2.56 17.67
CA GLU A 32 6.64 1.70 16.69
C GLU A 32 7.16 2.53 15.51
N TYR A 33 8.37 2.20 15.05
CA TYR A 33 8.97 2.76 13.86
C TYR A 33 8.96 1.70 12.75
N LEU A 34 8.42 2.06 11.58
CA LEU A 34 8.30 1.19 10.43
C LEU A 34 8.88 1.90 9.19
N SER A 35 9.60 1.14 8.37
CA SER A 35 10.01 1.54 7.02
C SER A 35 9.51 0.52 6.01
N LEU A 36 9.12 0.97 4.82
CA LEU A 36 8.70 0.14 3.71
C LEU A 36 9.78 0.18 2.62
N MET A 37 10.15 -0.98 2.09
CA MET A 37 11.13 -1.12 1.02
C MET A 37 10.57 -2.00 -0.09
N GLY A 38 10.96 -1.70 -1.32
CA GLY A 38 10.56 -2.46 -2.51
C GLY A 38 11.27 -1.91 -3.74
N PRO A 39 11.34 -2.69 -4.83
CA PRO A 39 11.82 -2.18 -6.12
C PRO A 39 10.91 -1.05 -6.61
N SER A 40 11.44 -0.17 -7.46
CA SER A 40 10.62 0.88 -8.07
C SER A 40 9.47 0.25 -8.86
N GLY A 41 8.24 0.70 -8.60
CA GLY A 41 7.03 0.21 -9.27
C GLY A 41 6.37 -1.04 -8.67
N SER A 42 6.78 -1.48 -7.48
CA SER A 42 6.14 -2.59 -6.74
C SER A 42 4.78 -2.22 -6.15
#